data_AF-A8XJT2-F1
#
_entry.id   AF-A8XJT2-F1
#
_cell.length_a   1.000
_cell.length_b   1.000
_cell.length_c   1.000
_cell.angle_alpha   90.00
_cell.angle_beta   90.00
_cell.angle_gamma   90.00
#
_symmetry.space_group_name_H-M   'P 1'
#
loop_
_entity.id
_entity.type
_entity.pdbx_description
1 polymer ?
#
loop_
_entity_poly.entity_id
_entity_poly.type
_entity_poly.pdbx_seq_one_letter_code
_entity_poly.pdbx_strand_id
1 'polypeptide(L)'
;MDSPKSPRSPKVLSHHNSMKSLRSVRSQKSMRSLKSQKSTQSIRIFNHHHDTYQTCFGFMHVKIATCSIGFFALLGVCLTLVYCVFTSQEQRRPNMKLYAIPMIIVIIALLYMFVGILQQKAHLLFAFIALQISITFGVAVLIVIILISVACNTTLILQFFVDTTLSQSEYTKTALTALVGLSFQLGIHIWALRAVCGCYRYFTDIHKFEVRQAQTNYV
;
A
#
# COMPACT_ATOMS: atom_id res chain seq x y z
N MET A 1 28.28 -47.12 42.68
CA MET A 1 29.41 -46.18 42.93
C MET A 1 29.03 -44.89 42.25
N ASP A 2 28.42 -44.00 43.03
CA ASP A 2 27.86 -42.72 42.60
C ASP A 2 28.78 -41.58 43.06
N SER A 3 29.01 -40.58 42.19
CA SER A 3 29.31 -39.16 42.51
C SER A 3 29.79 -38.38 41.27
N PRO A 4 29.72 -37.04 41.23
CA PRO A 4 28.60 -36.18 41.65
C PRO A 4 28.26 -35.06 40.64
N LYS A 5 27.05 -34.49 40.77
CA LYS A 5 26.55 -33.30 40.06
C LYS A 5 27.23 -32.01 40.56
N SER A 6 27.57 -31.11 39.65
CA SER A 6 28.12 -29.77 39.92
C SER A 6 27.04 -28.67 39.94
N PRO A 7 27.17 -27.59 40.75
CA PRO A 7 26.09 -26.67 41.06
C PRO A 7 26.00 -25.43 40.15
N ARG A 8 24.78 -24.89 40.08
CA ARG A 8 24.37 -23.62 39.45
C ARG A 8 25.08 -22.41 40.09
N SER A 9 25.45 -21.44 39.26
CA SER A 9 25.79 -20.07 39.69
C SER A 9 24.69 -19.08 39.28
N PRO A 10 24.18 -18.25 40.21
CA PRO A 10 23.37 -17.07 39.88
C PRO A 10 24.15 -15.77 40.15
N LYS A 11 24.24 -14.87 39.16
CA LYS A 11 24.65 -13.46 39.31
C LYS A 11 24.08 -12.65 38.15
N VAL A 12 23.69 -11.38 38.23
CA VAL A 12 23.54 -10.37 39.30
C VAL A 12 22.69 -9.27 38.64
N LEU A 13 21.74 -8.74 39.41
CA LEU A 13 20.90 -7.59 39.08
C LEU A 13 21.77 -6.31 39.07
N SER A 14 21.68 -5.45 38.06
CA SER A 14 22.14 -4.06 38.18
C SER A 14 21.06 -3.07 37.75
N HIS A 15 20.48 -2.44 38.76
CA HIS A 15 19.72 -1.20 38.65
C HIS A 15 20.69 -0.05 38.37
N HIS A 16 20.43 0.76 37.35
CA HIS A 16 21.05 2.08 37.24
C HIS A 16 19.96 3.15 37.15
N ASN A 17 19.67 3.78 38.28
CA ASN A 17 19.03 5.08 38.36
C ASN A 17 20.10 6.15 38.11
N SER A 18 19.83 7.13 37.25
CA SER A 18 20.47 8.45 37.34
C SER A 18 19.55 9.53 36.77
N MET A 19 18.84 10.21 37.67
CA MET A 19 18.27 11.52 37.44
C MET A 19 19.39 12.53 37.16
N LYS A 20 19.24 13.33 36.11
CA LYS A 20 19.81 14.69 36.07
C LYS A 20 18.71 15.73 35.82
N SER A 21 18.42 16.39 36.93
CA SER A 21 17.81 17.71 37.07
C SER A 21 18.71 18.78 36.44
N LEU A 22 18.14 19.78 35.75
CA LEU A 22 18.13 21.19 36.20
C LEU A 22 17.69 22.16 35.08
N ARG A 23 16.82 23.08 35.52
CA ARG A 23 16.33 24.32 34.90
C ARG A 23 17.43 25.16 34.22
N SER A 24 17.07 25.88 33.15
CA SER A 24 17.64 27.23 32.92
C SER A 24 16.75 28.11 32.01
N VAL A 25 16.11 29.09 32.66
CA VAL A 25 16.01 30.52 32.32
C VAL A 25 15.53 30.97 30.92
N ARG A 26 14.25 31.33 30.92
CA ARG A 26 13.61 32.55 30.35
C ARG A 26 14.58 33.62 29.81
N SER A 27 14.59 33.82 28.49
CA SER A 27 14.99 35.10 27.87
C SER A 27 13.78 35.75 27.19
N GLN A 28 13.20 36.72 27.87
CA GLN A 28 12.35 37.76 27.29
C GLN A 28 13.26 38.78 26.61
N LYS A 29 13.01 39.08 25.32
CA LYS A 29 12.94 40.41 24.69
C LYS A 29 13.39 40.33 23.23
N SER A 30 12.42 40.38 22.32
CA SER A 30 12.47 41.34 21.21
C SER A 30 11.07 41.49 20.62
N MET A 31 10.22 42.27 21.29
CA MET A 31 9.14 42.97 20.62
C MET A 31 9.74 44.23 19.99
N ARG A 32 10.04 44.18 18.69
CA ARG A 32 10.15 45.35 17.80
C ARG A 32 10.37 44.86 16.36
N SER A 33 9.28 44.74 15.62
CA SER A 33 9.19 45.12 14.19
C SER A 33 7.79 44.78 13.68
N LEU A 34 6.78 45.43 14.25
CA LEU A 34 5.52 45.71 13.56
C LEU A 34 5.84 46.83 12.55
N LYS A 35 6.58 46.48 11.50
CA LYS A 35 6.76 47.34 10.35
C LYS A 35 5.74 46.88 9.32
N SER A 36 4.64 47.61 9.30
CA SER A 36 3.73 47.68 8.16
C SER A 36 4.56 47.87 6.89
N GLN A 37 4.62 46.82 6.08
CA GLN A 37 4.92 46.93 4.68
C GLN A 37 4.03 45.93 3.96
N LYS A 38 2.87 46.46 3.57
CA LYS A 38 2.07 46.07 2.39
C LYS A 38 2.53 44.74 1.81
N SER A 39 1.94 43.66 2.32
CA SER A 39 1.92 42.38 1.63
C SER A 39 1.30 42.66 0.27
N THR A 40 2.11 42.94 -0.74
CA THR A 40 1.80 42.54 -2.11
C THR A 40 1.20 41.16 -1.97
N GLN A 41 -0.10 41.02 -2.25
CA GLN A 41 -0.76 39.74 -2.45
C GLN A 41 -0.01 39.07 -3.60
N SER A 42 1.14 38.48 -3.29
CA SER A 42 1.83 37.54 -4.13
C SER A 42 0.81 36.44 -4.30
N ILE A 43 0.27 36.34 -5.51
CA ILE A 43 -0.57 35.24 -5.95
C ILE A 43 0.21 33.99 -5.57
N ARG A 44 -0.18 33.33 -4.47
CA ARG A 44 0.51 32.13 -4.01
C ARG A 44 0.21 31.06 -5.03
N ILE A 45 1.13 30.75 -5.94
CA ILE A 45 0.93 29.67 -6.91
C ILE A 45 1.05 28.34 -6.17
N PHE A 46 0.16 27.39 -6.45
CA PHE A 46 0.25 26.04 -5.88
C PHE A 46 1.55 25.36 -6.37
N ASN A 47 2.40 24.94 -5.43
CA ASN A 47 3.66 24.29 -5.78
C ASN A 47 3.43 22.80 -6.10
N HIS A 48 3.24 22.50 -7.38
CA HIS A 48 3.08 21.12 -7.88
C HIS A 48 4.33 20.24 -7.70
N HIS A 49 5.51 20.84 -7.52
CA HIS A 49 6.79 20.11 -7.42
C HIS A 49 7.24 19.87 -5.98
N HIS A 50 6.36 20.08 -4.99
CA HIS A 50 6.68 19.80 -3.61
C HIS A 50 7.04 18.32 -3.41
N ASP A 51 8.11 18.02 -2.66
CA ASP A 51 8.61 16.66 -2.43
C ASP A 51 7.56 15.70 -1.86
N THR A 52 6.53 16.25 -1.20
CA THR A 52 5.37 15.50 -0.70
C THR A 52 4.52 14.85 -1.80
N TYR A 53 4.60 15.35 -3.04
CA TYR A 53 3.88 14.83 -4.20
C TYR A 53 4.75 13.95 -5.11
N GLN A 54 5.94 13.58 -4.63
CA GLN A 54 6.78 12.56 -5.24
C GLN A 54 6.57 11.21 -4.54
N THR A 55 6.67 10.11 -5.29
CA THR A 55 6.55 8.75 -4.73
C THR A 55 7.83 8.35 -3.97
N CYS A 56 7.85 7.14 -3.37
CA CYS A 56 8.92 6.67 -2.45
C CYS A 56 10.36 6.73 -2.98
N PHE A 57 10.57 7.01 -4.26
CA PHE A 57 11.89 7.17 -4.84
C PHE A 57 12.21 8.62 -5.22
N GLY A 58 11.35 9.60 -4.95
CA GLY A 58 11.55 11.01 -5.34
C GLY A 58 11.47 11.27 -6.85
N PHE A 59 11.56 10.23 -7.69
CA PHE A 59 11.69 10.40 -9.14
C PHE A 59 10.37 10.61 -9.89
N MET A 60 9.24 10.15 -9.35
CA MET A 60 7.97 10.17 -10.08
C MET A 60 6.91 10.96 -9.32
N HIS A 61 6.31 11.93 -10.01
CA HIS A 61 5.14 12.62 -9.49
C HIS A 61 3.96 11.64 -9.31
N VAL A 62 3.21 11.76 -8.22
CA VAL A 62 2.12 10.85 -7.85
C VAL A 62 1.10 10.64 -8.97
N LYS A 63 0.78 11.69 -9.76
CA LYS A 63 -0.13 11.58 -10.91
C LYS A 63 0.38 10.60 -11.98
N ILE A 64 1.66 10.68 -12.32
CA ILE A 64 2.27 9.82 -13.34
C ILE A 64 2.31 8.38 -12.82
N ALA A 65 2.76 8.19 -11.57
CA ALA A 65 2.81 6.87 -10.95
C ALA A 65 1.43 6.20 -10.89
N THR A 66 0.39 6.92 -10.45
CA THR A 66 -0.99 6.39 -10.40
C THR A 66 -1.54 6.08 -11.80
N CYS A 67 -1.22 6.89 -12.80
CA CYS A 67 -1.58 6.61 -14.20
C CYS A 67 -0.90 5.33 -14.71
N SER A 68 0.41 5.17 -14.47
CA SER A 68 1.16 3.97 -14.85
C SER A 68 0.61 2.72 -14.16
N ILE A 69 0.31 2.78 -12.85
CA ILE A 69 -0.33 1.68 -12.11
C ILE A 69 -1.65 1.28 -12.76
N GLY A 70 -2.48 2.27 -13.10
CA GLY A 70 -3.74 2.05 -13.78
C GLY A 70 -3.59 1.36 -15.13
N PHE A 71 -2.61 1.80 -15.91
CA PHE A 71 -2.31 1.22 -17.21
C PHE A 71 -1.84 -0.23 -17.11
N PHE A 72 -0.91 -0.53 -16.20
CA PHE A 72 -0.45 -1.92 -15.98
C PHE A 72 -1.58 -2.82 -15.46
N ALA A 73 -2.44 -2.32 -14.57
CA ALA A 73 -3.59 -3.06 -14.09
C ALA A 73 -4.60 -3.34 -15.22
N LEU A 74 -4.86 -2.36 -16.09
CA LEU A 74 -5.71 -2.54 -17.26
C LEU A 74 -5.12 -3.58 -18.22
N LEU A 75 -3.81 -3.50 -18.51
CA LEU A 75 -3.13 -4.48 -19.33
C LEU A 75 -3.23 -5.89 -18.74
N GLY A 76 -3.04 -6.04 -17.42
CA GLY A 76 -3.20 -7.32 -16.72
C GLY A 76 -4.61 -7.87 -16.84
N VAL A 77 -5.64 -7.03 -16.68
CA VAL A 77 -7.05 -7.39 -16.89
C VAL A 77 -7.29 -7.84 -18.33
N CYS A 78 -6.78 -7.11 -19.33
CA CYS A 78 -6.91 -7.48 -20.74
C CYS A 78 -6.26 -8.83 -21.04
N LEU A 79 -5.03 -9.06 -20.56
CA LEU A 79 -4.33 -10.34 -20.73
C LEU A 79 -5.09 -11.50 -20.05
N THR A 80 -5.66 -11.25 -18.87
CA THR A 80 -6.48 -12.22 -18.14
C THR A 80 -7.74 -12.57 -18.92
N LEU A 81 -8.44 -11.57 -19.48
CA LEU A 81 -9.62 -11.80 -20.32
C LEU A 81 -9.27 -12.60 -21.58
N VAL A 82 -8.16 -12.27 -22.25
CA VAL A 82 -7.68 -13.03 -23.42
C VAL A 82 -7.41 -14.48 -23.04
N TYR A 83 -6.70 -14.71 -21.93
CA TYR A 83 -6.46 -16.05 -21.40
C TYR A 83 -7.76 -16.80 -21.08
N CYS A 84 -8.75 -16.14 -20.46
CA CYS A 84 -10.07 -16.72 -20.21
C CYS A 84 -10.79 -17.10 -21.51
N VAL A 85 -10.70 -16.27 -22.56
CA VAL A 85 -11.30 -16.58 -23.86
C VAL A 85 -10.65 -17.83 -24.47
N PHE A 86 -9.32 -17.88 -24.54
CA PHE A 86 -8.61 -19.05 -25.08
C PHE A 86 -8.92 -20.33 -24.29
N THR A 87 -8.84 -20.29 -22.96
CA THR A 87 -9.12 -21.46 -22.12
C THR A 87 -10.58 -21.90 -22.17
N SER A 88 -11.53 -20.97 -22.37
CA SER A 88 -12.95 -21.30 -22.54
C SER A 88 -13.26 -22.06 -23.84
N GLN A 89 -12.44 -21.88 -24.88
CA GLN A 89 -12.57 -22.62 -26.14
C GLN A 89 -11.99 -24.04 -25.99
N GLU A 90 -10.86 -24.17 -25.28
CA GLU A 90 -10.15 -25.44 -25.10
C GLU A 90 -10.87 -26.38 -24.10
N GLN A 91 -11.38 -25.83 -23.00
CA GLN A 91 -12.04 -26.59 -21.94
C GLN A 91 -13.56 -26.30 -21.95
N ARG A 92 -14.37 -27.28 -22.37
CA ARG A 92 -15.84 -27.32 -22.18
C ARG A 92 -16.25 -27.40 -20.69
N ARG A 93 -15.72 -26.53 -19.81
CA ARG A 93 -16.06 -26.51 -18.38
C ARG A 93 -16.99 -25.34 -18.03
N PRO A 94 -18.10 -25.58 -17.30
CA PRO A 94 -19.19 -24.61 -17.12
C PRO A 94 -18.96 -23.50 -16.07
N ASN A 95 -17.83 -23.47 -15.34
CA ASN A 95 -17.70 -22.65 -14.13
C ASN A 95 -17.02 -21.26 -14.31
N MET A 96 -16.80 -20.82 -15.55
CA MET A 96 -16.18 -19.50 -15.85
C MET A 96 -16.99 -18.30 -15.35
N LYS A 97 -18.30 -18.47 -15.11
CA LYS A 97 -19.21 -17.39 -14.66
C LYS A 97 -18.79 -16.75 -13.33
N LEU A 98 -18.18 -17.52 -12.43
CA LEU A 98 -17.78 -17.00 -11.11
C LEU A 98 -16.58 -16.03 -11.20
N TYR A 99 -15.72 -16.19 -12.21
CA TYR A 99 -14.58 -15.30 -12.45
C TYR A 99 -14.95 -13.97 -13.10
N ALA A 100 -16.12 -13.89 -13.75
CA ALA A 100 -16.56 -12.65 -14.39
C ALA A 100 -16.85 -11.54 -13.38
N ILE A 101 -17.41 -11.88 -12.21
CA ILE A 101 -17.80 -10.91 -11.17
C ILE A 101 -16.60 -10.10 -10.67
N PRO A 102 -15.50 -10.71 -10.16
CA PRO A 102 -14.35 -9.93 -9.71
C PRO A 102 -13.70 -9.12 -10.84
N MET A 103 -13.70 -9.63 -12.08
CA MET A 103 -13.17 -8.89 -13.23
C MET A 103 -13.97 -7.62 -13.53
N ILE A 104 -15.30 -7.69 -13.49
CA ILE A 104 -16.17 -6.52 -13.69
C ILE A 104 -15.91 -5.46 -12.59
N ILE A 105 -15.78 -5.88 -11.33
CA ILE A 105 -15.47 -4.98 -10.22
C ILE A 105 -14.13 -4.26 -10.44
N VAL A 106 -13.10 -4.99 -10.86
CA VAL A 106 -11.78 -4.42 -11.17
C VAL A 106 -11.86 -3.41 -12.33
N ILE A 107 -12.57 -3.75 -13.41
CA ILE A 107 -12.75 -2.86 -14.57
C ILE A 107 -13.45 -1.57 -14.14
N ILE A 108 -14.55 -1.66 -13.39
CA ILE A 108 -15.29 -0.49 -12.91
C ILE A 108 -14.38 0.39 -12.05
N ALA A 109 -13.64 -0.19 -11.10
CA ALA A 109 -12.73 0.57 -10.25
C ALA A 109 -11.60 1.26 -11.05
N LEU A 110 -11.07 0.60 -12.09
CA LEU A 110 -10.08 1.21 -12.99
C LEU A 110 -10.67 2.38 -13.78
N LEU A 111 -11.89 2.25 -14.30
CA LEU A 111 -12.58 3.34 -15.00
C LEU A 111 -12.79 4.54 -14.08
N TYR A 112 -13.27 4.33 -12.85
CA TYR A 112 -13.41 5.40 -11.85
C TYR A 112 -12.07 6.08 -11.55
N MET A 113 -11.00 5.31 -11.43
CA MET A 113 -9.66 5.84 -11.21
C MET A 113 -9.20 6.70 -12.40
N PHE A 114 -9.34 6.24 -13.65
CA PHE A 114 -8.97 7.03 -14.84
C PHE A 114 -9.78 8.32 -14.95
N VAL A 115 -11.11 8.25 -14.77
CA VAL A 115 -11.97 9.44 -14.77
C VAL A 115 -11.57 10.39 -13.64
N GLY A 116 -11.24 9.87 -12.46
CA GLY A 116 -10.73 10.64 -11.33
C GLY A 116 -9.42 11.37 -11.62
N ILE A 117 -8.48 10.72 -12.30
CA ILE A 117 -7.20 11.33 -12.72
C ILE A 117 -7.43 12.40 -13.79
N LEU A 118 -8.28 12.13 -14.78
CA LEU A 118 -8.59 13.06 -15.89
C LEU A 118 -9.33 14.31 -15.39
N GLN A 119 -10.33 14.12 -14.52
CA GLN A 119 -11.12 15.22 -13.95
C GLN A 119 -10.48 15.85 -12.71
N GLN A 120 -9.34 15.33 -12.24
CA GLN A 120 -8.66 15.76 -11.01
C GLN A 120 -9.58 15.73 -9.76
N LYS A 121 -10.54 14.80 -9.73
CA LYS A 121 -11.52 14.66 -8.65
C LYS A 121 -11.11 13.54 -7.69
N ALA A 122 -10.67 13.92 -6.49
CA ALA A 122 -10.17 12.99 -5.48
C ALA A 122 -11.17 11.90 -5.09
N HIS A 123 -12.47 12.22 -4.97
CA HIS A 123 -13.47 11.25 -4.52
C HIS A 123 -13.63 10.04 -5.46
N LEU A 124 -13.35 10.19 -6.75
CA LEU A 124 -13.44 9.09 -7.72
C LEU A 124 -12.31 8.06 -7.56
N LEU A 125 -11.18 8.44 -6.94
CA LEU A 125 -10.09 7.51 -6.65
C LEU A 125 -10.44 6.56 -5.49
N PHE A 126 -11.45 6.88 -4.69
CA PHE A 126 -11.80 6.11 -3.50
C PHE A 126 -12.21 4.68 -3.82
N ALA A 127 -12.93 4.46 -4.93
CA ALA A 127 -13.32 3.10 -5.36
C ALA A 127 -12.10 2.19 -5.59
N PHE A 128 -11.07 2.72 -6.25
CA PHE A 128 -9.83 1.97 -6.48
C PHE A 128 -8.99 1.78 -5.21
N ILE A 129 -8.95 2.79 -4.32
CA ILE A 129 -8.29 2.69 -3.02
C ILE A 129 -8.95 1.57 -2.19
N ALA A 130 -10.28 1.55 -2.10
CA ALA A 130 -11.03 0.53 -1.38
C ALA A 130 -10.78 -0.86 -1.96
N LEU A 131 -10.79 -1.01 -3.29
CA LEU A 131 -10.46 -2.25 -3.97
C LEU A 131 -9.03 -2.73 -3.64
N GLN A 132 -8.04 -1.84 -3.69
CA GLN A 132 -6.66 -2.16 -3.38
C GLN A 132 -6.47 -2.58 -1.92
N ILE A 133 -7.14 -1.92 -0.97
CA ILE A 133 -7.12 -2.31 0.44
C ILE A 133 -7.68 -3.72 0.61
N SER A 134 -8.82 -4.03 -0.01
CA SER A 134 -9.44 -5.35 0.04
C SER A 134 -8.53 -6.44 -0.55
N ILE A 135 -7.91 -6.18 -1.71
CA ILE A 135 -6.97 -7.14 -2.34
C ILE A 135 -5.73 -7.33 -1.46
N THR A 136 -5.14 -6.24 -0.96
CA THR A 136 -3.96 -6.28 -0.07
C THR A 136 -4.24 -7.11 1.17
N PHE A 137 -5.40 -6.90 1.80
CA PHE A 137 -5.83 -7.67 2.96
C PHE A 137 -6.04 -9.15 2.62
N GLY A 138 -6.71 -9.46 1.50
CA GLY A 138 -6.89 -10.84 1.04
C GLY A 138 -5.57 -11.57 0.80
N VAL A 139 -4.61 -10.92 0.15
CA VAL A 139 -3.25 -11.46 -0.07
C VAL A 139 -2.53 -11.70 1.26
N ALA A 140 -2.62 -10.76 2.21
CA ALA A 140 -2.00 -10.92 3.53
C ALA A 140 -2.61 -12.10 4.31
N VAL A 141 -3.94 -12.24 4.31
CA VAL A 141 -4.63 -13.39 4.92
C VAL A 141 -4.20 -14.70 4.26
N LEU A 142 -4.09 -14.73 2.93
CA LEU A 142 -3.65 -15.91 2.20
C LEU A 142 -2.22 -16.32 2.57
N ILE A 143 -1.29 -15.36 2.69
CA ILE A 143 0.08 -15.62 3.17
C ILE A 143 0.06 -16.27 4.55
N VAL A 144 -0.75 -15.74 5.48
CA VAL A 144 -0.88 -16.29 6.84
C VAL A 144 -1.42 -17.72 6.81
N ILE A 145 -2.46 -17.98 6.00
CA ILE A 145 -3.02 -19.34 5.84
C ILE A 145 -1.97 -20.32 5.33
N ILE A 146 -1.17 -19.92 4.33
CA ILE A 146 -0.10 -20.77 3.78
C ILE A 146 0.99 -21.00 4.84
N LEU A 147 1.40 -19.97 5.58
CA LEU A 147 2.38 -20.11 6.66
C LEU A 147 1.91 -21.08 7.75
N ILE A 148 0.66 -20.97 8.19
CA ILE A 148 0.07 -21.90 9.16
C ILE A 148 0.01 -23.32 8.59
N SER A 149 -0.39 -23.46 7.32
CA SER A 149 -0.49 -24.77 6.66
C SER A 149 0.88 -25.45 6.57
N VAL A 150 1.93 -24.70 6.26
CA VAL A 150 3.32 -25.20 6.22
C VAL A 150 3.80 -25.57 7.63
N ALA A 151 3.54 -24.72 8.64
CA ALA A 151 3.97 -24.97 10.02
C ALA A 151 3.29 -26.19 10.66
N CYS A 152 2.00 -26.39 10.38
CA CYS A 152 1.20 -27.49 10.90
C CYS A 152 1.21 -28.74 10.00
N ASN A 153 1.99 -28.74 8.91
CA ASN A 153 2.03 -29.80 7.90
C ASN A 153 0.61 -30.20 7.39
N THR A 154 -0.28 -29.21 7.24
CA THR A 154 -1.68 -29.42 6.87
C THR A 154 -1.80 -29.47 5.35
N THR A 155 -1.50 -30.63 4.78
CA THR A 155 -1.50 -30.84 3.33
C THR A 155 -2.84 -30.50 2.68
N LEU A 156 -3.96 -30.85 3.34
CA LEU A 156 -5.36 -30.62 2.88
C LEU A 156 -5.69 -29.17 2.52
N ILE A 157 -5.18 -28.17 3.25
CA ILE A 157 -5.48 -26.76 2.97
C ILE A 157 -4.73 -26.30 1.74
N LEU A 158 -3.49 -26.77 1.57
CA LEU A 158 -2.68 -26.42 0.39
C LEU A 158 -3.17 -27.12 -0.88
N GLN A 159 -3.90 -28.23 -0.76
CA GLN A 159 -4.51 -28.93 -1.91
C GLN A 159 -5.49 -28.02 -2.68
N PHE A 160 -6.10 -27.03 -2.02
CA PHE A 160 -6.92 -26.03 -2.70
C PHE A 160 -6.11 -25.07 -3.58
N PHE A 161 -4.80 -24.98 -3.38
CA PHE A 161 -3.93 -24.01 -4.04
C PHE A 161 -2.86 -24.63 -4.94
N VAL A 162 -2.40 -25.85 -4.63
CA VAL A 162 -1.30 -26.54 -5.29
C VAL A 162 -1.73 -27.97 -5.59
N ASP A 163 -1.53 -28.41 -6.83
CA ASP A 163 -1.89 -29.75 -7.30
C ASP A 163 -1.14 -30.83 -6.49
N THR A 164 -1.87 -31.87 -6.08
CA THR A 164 -1.58 -32.64 -4.85
C THR A 164 -0.78 -33.90 -5.07
N THR A 165 -0.31 -34.13 -6.28
CA THR A 165 0.42 -35.34 -6.67
C THR A 165 1.93 -35.23 -6.45
N LEU A 166 2.40 -34.12 -5.86
CA LEU A 166 3.81 -33.81 -5.64
C LEU A 166 4.39 -34.49 -4.39
N SER A 167 5.67 -34.84 -4.44
CA SER A 167 6.41 -35.38 -3.29
C SER A 167 6.54 -34.36 -2.16
N GLN A 168 6.76 -34.81 -0.91
CA GLN A 168 6.90 -33.92 0.25
C GLN A 168 8.02 -32.87 0.07
N SER A 169 9.10 -33.23 -0.63
CA SER A 169 10.20 -32.30 -0.91
C SER A 169 9.82 -31.21 -1.92
N GLU A 170 8.99 -31.55 -2.90
CA GLU A 170 8.46 -30.60 -3.89
C GLU A 170 7.38 -29.72 -3.29
N TYR A 171 6.57 -30.27 -2.38
CA TYR A 171 5.57 -29.52 -1.62
C TYR A 171 6.18 -28.29 -0.91
N THR A 172 7.25 -28.48 -0.13
CA THR A 172 7.90 -27.39 0.59
C THR A 172 8.47 -26.34 -0.37
N LYS A 173 9.03 -26.78 -1.51
CA LYS A 173 9.56 -25.87 -2.54
C LYS A 173 8.45 -25.05 -3.20
N THR A 174 7.33 -25.67 -3.54
CA THR A 174 6.18 -24.99 -4.15
C THR A 174 5.54 -24.01 -3.17
N ALA A 175 5.36 -24.41 -1.90
CA ALA A 175 4.84 -23.52 -0.86
C ALA A 175 5.75 -22.31 -0.63
N LEU A 176 7.08 -22.52 -0.57
CA LEU A 176 8.04 -21.42 -0.46
C LEU A 176 7.98 -20.49 -1.68
N THR A 177 7.88 -21.05 -2.88
CA THR A 177 7.75 -20.28 -4.12
C THR A 177 6.48 -19.43 -4.12
N ALA A 178 5.35 -20.01 -3.69
CA ALA A 178 4.09 -19.29 -3.55
C ALA A 178 4.19 -18.16 -2.50
N LEU A 179 4.84 -18.42 -1.35
CA LEU A 179 5.06 -17.40 -0.32
C LEU A 179 5.91 -16.23 -0.82
N VAL A 180 6.99 -16.51 -1.57
CA VAL A 180 7.83 -15.47 -2.17
C VAL A 180 7.02 -14.65 -3.18
N GLY A 181 6.27 -15.32 -4.07
CA GLY A 181 5.42 -14.66 -5.05
C GLY A 181 4.35 -13.77 -4.41
N LEU A 182 3.63 -14.28 -3.41
CA LEU A 182 2.60 -13.52 -2.69
C LEU A 182 3.20 -12.37 -1.87
N SER A 183 4.36 -12.56 -1.25
CA SER A 183 5.05 -11.49 -0.50
C SER A 183 5.49 -10.36 -1.42
N PHE A 184 6.02 -10.69 -2.60
CA PHE A 184 6.35 -9.72 -3.64
C PHE A 184 5.10 -8.99 -4.13
N GLN A 185 4.03 -9.73 -4.41
CA GLN A 185 2.74 -9.16 -4.81
C GLN A 185 2.18 -8.21 -3.74
N LEU A 186 2.26 -8.58 -2.46
CA LEU A 186 1.86 -7.72 -1.34
C LEU A 186 2.66 -6.41 -1.32
N GLY A 187 3.98 -6.48 -1.54
CA GLY A 187 4.84 -5.31 -1.67
C GLY A 187 4.40 -4.37 -2.80
N ILE A 188 4.06 -4.93 -3.98
CA ILE A 188 3.52 -4.15 -5.11
C ILE A 188 2.20 -3.50 -4.74
N HIS A 189 1.27 -4.21 -4.09
CA HIS A 189 -0.02 -3.65 -3.69
C HIS A 189 0.13 -2.50 -2.68
N ILE A 190 1.00 -2.66 -1.67
CA ILE A 190 1.29 -1.60 -0.69
C ILE A 190 1.89 -0.37 -1.38
N TRP A 191 2.84 -0.58 -2.30
CA TRP A 191 3.45 0.50 -3.06
C TRP A 191 2.41 1.22 -3.94
N ALA A 192 1.57 0.46 -4.66
CA ALA A 192 0.52 1.01 -5.49
C ALA A 192 -0.50 1.81 -4.67
N LEU A 193 -0.95 1.27 -3.54
CA LEU A 193 -1.86 1.94 -2.60
C LEU A 193 -1.26 3.26 -2.13
N ARG A 194 0.03 3.29 -1.75
CA ARG A 194 0.71 4.51 -1.34
C ARG A 194 0.76 5.56 -2.45
N ALA A 195 1.05 5.15 -3.69
CA ALA A 195 1.06 6.07 -4.83
C ALA A 195 -0.32 6.68 -5.09
N VAL A 196 -1.38 5.86 -5.10
CA VAL A 196 -2.76 6.33 -5.30
C VAL A 196 -3.23 7.22 -4.16
N CYS A 197 -2.94 6.88 -2.91
CA CYS A 197 -3.24 7.73 -1.76
C CYS A 197 -2.50 9.07 -1.82
N GLY A 198 -1.25 9.08 -2.32
CA GLY A 198 -0.51 10.30 -2.61
C GLY A 198 -1.21 11.17 -3.67
N CYS A 199 -1.69 10.56 -4.75
CA CYS A 199 -2.45 11.24 -5.80
C CYS A 199 -3.79 11.78 -5.29
N TYR A 200 -4.51 11.01 -4.46
CA TYR A 200 -5.72 11.45 -3.77
C TYR A 200 -5.48 12.69 -2.91
N ARG A 201 -4.41 12.67 -2.09
CA ARG A 201 -4.03 13.81 -1.25
C ARG A 201 -3.68 15.03 -2.10
N TYR A 202 -2.93 14.83 -3.17
CA TYR A 202 -2.57 15.89 -4.11
C TYR A 202 -3.81 16.58 -4.72
N PHE A 203 -4.79 15.82 -5.22
CA PHE A 203 -6.04 16.42 -5.75
C PHE A 203 -6.86 17.10 -4.65
N THR A 204 -6.88 16.56 -3.43
CA THR A 204 -7.55 17.19 -2.29
C THR A 204 -6.91 18.54 -1.93
N ASP A 205 -5.58 18.62 -1.98
CA ASP A 205 -4.84 19.84 -1.66
C ASP A 205 -5.02 20.91 -2.76
N ILE A 206 -5.03 20.52 -4.03
CA ILE A 206 -5.36 21.42 -5.16
C ILE A 206 -6.75 22.01 -4.96
N HIS A 207 -7.75 21.17 -4.71
CA HIS A 207 -9.12 21.65 -4.55
C HIS A 207 -9.26 22.63 -3.37
N LYS A 208 -8.63 22.32 -2.23
CA LYS A 208 -8.59 23.24 -1.08
C LYS A 208 -7.92 24.57 -1.42
N PHE A 209 -6.86 24.54 -2.23
CA PHE A 209 -6.16 25.72 -2.68
C PHE A 209 -7.05 26.59 -3.60
N GLU A 210 -7.72 25.98 -4.57
CA GLU A 210 -8.66 26.66 -5.48
C GLU A 210 -9.80 27.35 -4.71
N VAL A 211 -10.40 26.66 -3.73
CA VAL A 211 -11.46 27.24 -2.88
C VAL A 211 -10.97 28.46 -2.11
N ARG A 212 -9.76 28.41 -1.53
CA ARG A 212 -9.18 29.55 -0.81
C ARG A 212 -8.86 30.72 -1.73
N GLN A 213 -8.38 30.43 -2.95
CA GLN A 213 -8.10 31.47 -3.94
C GLN A 213 -9.39 32.15 -4.39
N ALA A 214 -10.45 31.38 -4.66
CA ALA A 214 -11.76 31.93 -4.98
C ALA A 214 -12.27 32.86 -3.87
N GLN A 215 -12.19 32.44 -2.60
CA GLN A 215 -12.60 33.27 -1.46
C GLN A 215 -11.80 34.58 -1.33
N THR A 216 -10.51 34.57 -1.68
CA THR A 216 -9.65 35.75 -1.58
C THR A 216 -9.96 36.79 -2.68
N ASN A 217 -10.48 36.35 -3.83
CA ASN A 217 -10.84 37.24 -4.94
C ASN A 217 -12.17 38.00 -4.72
N TYR A 218 -12.97 37.61 -3.73
CA TYR A 218 -14.25 38.28 -3.39
C TYR A 218 -14.12 39.37 -2.32
N VAL A 219 -12.91 39.60 -1.78
CA VAL A 219 -12.61 40.62 -0.75
C VAL A 219 -11.88 41.79 -1.40
#